data_AF-A0A2V7V8A9-F1
#
_entry.id   AF-A0A2V7V8A9-F1
#
_cell.length_a   1.000
_cell.length_b   1.000
_cell.length_c   1.000
_cell.angle_alpha   90.00
_cell.angle_beta   90.00
_cell.angle_gamma   90.00
#
_symmetry.space_group_name_H-M   'P 1'
#
loop_
_entity.id
_entity.type
_entity.pdbx_description
1 polymer ?
#
loop_
_entity_poly.entity_id
_entity_poly.type
_entity_poly.pdbx_seq_one_letter_code
_entity_poly.pdbx_strand_id
1 'polypeptide(L)'
;MQGVVRHADVSPAPAFTTLQRVAVGDARGSSQNNLVAGFLGDYNYATATRDFGLLVWNDVRNAADCPAIDAYRQSIANGSPIARPAPQQDCPPTFGNTDIFGGSYPDPTP
;
A
#
# COMPACT_ATOMS: atom_id res chain seq x y z
N MET A 1 -2.99 -4.84 -3.75
CA MET A 1 -3.12 -3.88 -2.65
C MET A 1 -4.04 -2.73 -3.07
N GLN A 2 -4.87 -2.20 -2.18
CA GLN A 2 -5.86 -1.17 -2.52
C GLN A 2 -6.19 -0.29 -1.30
N GLY A 3 -6.17 1.03 -1.48
CA GLY A 3 -6.69 1.97 -0.50
C GLY A 3 -8.24 1.97 -0.46
N VAL A 4 -8.80 1.85 0.74
CA VAL A 4 -10.25 1.88 0.96
C VAL A 4 -10.57 2.74 2.19
N VAL A 5 -11.45 3.72 2.01
CA VAL A 5 -11.97 4.55 3.11
C VAL A 5 -13.38 4.07 3.44
N ARG A 6 -13.61 3.79 4.72
CA ARG A 6 -14.92 3.35 5.23
C ARG A 6 -15.36 4.23 6.39
N HIS A 7 -16.66 4.48 6.43
CA HIS A 7 -17.34 5.24 7.47
C HIS A 7 -18.23 4.32 8.29
N ALA A 8 -18.29 4.51 9.61
CA ALA A 8 -19.29 3.91 10.46
C ALA A 8 -19.57 4.82 11.66
N ASP A 9 -20.84 4.94 12.01
CA ASP A 9 -21.24 5.57 13.27
C ASP A 9 -20.77 4.73 14.45
N VAL A 10 -20.36 5.39 15.54
CA VAL A 10 -19.98 4.72 16.78
C VAL A 10 -21.21 4.13 17.49
N SER A 11 -22.37 4.77 17.31
CA SER A 11 -23.65 4.37 17.90
C SER A 11 -24.81 4.65 16.93
N PRO A 12 -25.74 3.69 16.72
CA PRO A 12 -25.74 2.31 17.23
C PRO A 12 -24.61 1.47 16.60
N ALA A 13 -24.55 0.16 16.88
CA ALA A 13 -23.43 -0.71 16.52
C ALA A 13 -22.85 -0.44 15.11
N PRO A 14 -21.50 -0.34 14.96
CA PRO A 14 -20.89 0.16 13.72
C PRO A 14 -21.24 -0.67 12.49
N ALA A 15 -21.86 -0.03 11.49
CA ALA A 15 -22.06 -0.58 10.16
C ALA A 15 -21.20 0.20 9.15
N PHE A 16 -20.23 -0.47 8.53
CA PHE A 16 -19.27 0.21 7.67
C PHE A 16 -19.75 0.40 6.23
N THR A 17 -19.92 1.65 5.82
CA THR A 17 -20.16 2.07 4.43
C THR A 17 -18.85 2.45 3.75
N THR A 18 -18.69 2.15 2.45
CA THR A 18 -17.49 2.56 1.70
C THR A 18 -17.67 3.98 1.18
N LEU A 19 -16.78 4.89 1.55
CA LEU A 19 -16.74 6.26 1.00
C LEU A 19 -15.81 6.35 -0.21
N GLN A 20 -14.70 5.62 -0.19
CA GLN A 20 -13.76 5.57 -1.31
C GLN A 20 -13.16 4.18 -1.48
N ARG A 21 -12.99 3.80 -2.74
CA ARG A 21 -12.22 2.64 -3.15
C ARG A 21 -11.39 3.02 -4.37
N VAL A 22 -10.08 2.93 -4.25
CA VAL A 22 -9.16 3.37 -5.31
C VAL A 22 -8.76 2.22 -6.22
N ALA A 23 -7.96 2.50 -7.26
CA ALA A 23 -7.41 1.47 -8.13
C ALA A 23 -6.57 0.44 -7.33
N VAL A 24 -6.57 -0.81 -7.80
CA VAL A 24 -5.74 -1.87 -7.22
C VAL A 24 -4.32 -1.73 -7.76
N GLY A 25 -3.33 -1.73 -6.87
CA GLY A 25 -1.91 -1.86 -7.19
C GLY A 25 -1.34 -3.23 -6.85
N ASP A 26 -0.12 -3.50 -7.29
CA ASP A 26 0.62 -4.72 -6.93
C ASP A 26 1.56 -4.45 -5.74
N ALA A 27 1.39 -5.17 -4.64
CA ALA A 27 2.25 -5.01 -3.46
C ALA A 27 3.71 -5.40 -3.71
N ARG A 28 3.97 -6.20 -4.76
CA ARG A 28 5.32 -6.62 -5.14
C ARG A 28 6.13 -5.49 -5.76
N GLY A 29 5.49 -4.40 -6.19
CA GLY A 29 6.14 -3.19 -6.66
C GLY A 29 6.87 -2.38 -5.57
N SER A 30 6.95 -2.90 -4.33
CA SER A 30 7.72 -2.30 -3.24
C SER A 30 8.48 -3.35 -2.43
N SER A 31 9.48 -2.91 -1.67
CA SER A 31 10.40 -3.79 -0.95
C SER A 31 11.08 -3.17 0.27
N GLN A 32 11.49 -4.02 1.20
CA GLN A 32 12.53 -3.67 2.18
C GLN A 32 13.85 -3.37 1.46
N ASN A 33 14.72 -2.57 2.08
CA ASN A 33 16.04 -2.21 1.53
C ASN A 33 16.92 -3.45 1.23
N ASN A 34 16.88 -4.47 2.09
CA ASN A 34 17.62 -5.72 1.86
C ASN A 34 16.99 -6.65 0.80
N LEU A 35 15.84 -6.29 0.24
CA LEU A 35 15.07 -7.00 -0.79
C LEU A 35 14.45 -8.34 -0.39
N VAL A 36 14.61 -8.80 0.86
CA VAL A 36 14.20 -10.15 1.26
C VAL A 36 12.69 -10.31 1.47
N ALA A 37 11.97 -9.20 1.64
CA ALA A 37 10.52 -9.19 1.79
C ALA A 37 9.90 -7.94 1.15
N GLY A 38 8.62 -8.06 0.78
CA GLY A 38 7.78 -6.92 0.43
C GLY A 38 7.63 -5.98 1.64
N PHE A 39 7.62 -4.68 1.38
CA PHE A 39 7.36 -3.67 2.41
C PHE A 39 6.64 -2.50 1.78
N LEU A 40 5.54 -2.08 2.39
CA LEU A 40 4.70 -1.02 1.84
C LEU A 40 4.95 0.33 2.51
N GLY A 41 5.55 0.35 3.71
CA GLY A 41 5.75 1.55 4.50
C GLY A 41 4.77 1.70 5.67
N ASP A 42 5.16 2.54 6.62
CA ASP A 42 4.46 2.79 7.88
C ASP A 42 3.77 4.17 7.87
N TYR A 43 2.80 4.41 6.99
CA TYR A 43 2.13 5.72 6.89
C TYR A 43 0.63 5.59 6.56
N ASN A 44 -0.07 4.76 7.33
CA ASN A 44 -1.53 4.63 7.25
C ASN A 44 -2.15 5.29 8.49
N TYR A 45 -2.83 6.42 8.30
CA TYR A 45 -3.43 7.19 9.41
C TYR A 45 -4.85 7.61 9.08
N ALA A 46 -5.67 7.67 10.12
CA ALA A 46 -7.01 8.20 10.07
C ALA A 46 -7.24 9.10 11.29
N THR A 47 -7.86 10.27 11.07
CA THR A 47 -8.41 11.12 12.11
C THR A 47 -9.83 11.52 11.71
N ALA A 48 -10.70 11.69 12.71
CA ALA A 48 -12.11 12.00 12.48
C ALA A 48 -12.55 13.14 13.41
N THR A 49 -13.43 13.97 12.87
CA THR A 49 -14.21 14.97 13.61
C THR A 49 -15.69 14.55 13.59
N ARG A 50 -16.58 15.42 14.07
CA ARG A 50 -18.02 15.20 13.96
C ARG A 50 -18.55 15.39 12.52
N ASP A 51 -17.80 16.12 11.68
CA ASP A 51 -18.32 16.57 10.39
C ASP A 51 -17.53 16.00 9.20
N PHE A 52 -16.31 15.51 9.44
CA PHE A 52 -15.45 14.92 8.41
C PHE A 52 -14.30 14.08 9.00
N GLY A 53 -13.75 13.18 8.18
CA GLY A 53 -12.50 12.47 8.44
C GLY A 53 -11.37 12.87 7.48
N LEU A 54 -10.13 12.78 7.95
CA LEU A 54 -8.92 12.87 7.13
C LEU A 54 -8.20 11.53 7.18
N LEU A 55 -7.86 10.99 6.01
CA LEU A 55 -7.18 9.71 5.89
C LEU A 55 -6.00 9.83 4.93
N VAL A 56 -4.89 9.20 5.29
CA VAL A 56 -3.71 9.02 4.44
C VAL A 56 -3.27 7.56 4.47
N TRP A 57 -2.77 7.06 3.35
CA TRP A 57 -2.28 5.68 3.22
C TRP A 57 -1.15 5.60 2.21
N ASN A 58 -0.24 4.64 2.42
CA ASN A 58 0.70 4.25 1.38
C ASN A 58 -0.06 3.54 0.26
N ASP A 59 0.25 3.86 -0.99
CA ASP A 59 -0.40 3.32 -2.19
C ASP A 59 0.65 2.87 -3.21
N VAL A 60 0.39 1.74 -3.86
CA VAL A 60 1.28 1.16 -4.90
C VAL A 60 0.56 1.01 -6.24
N ARG A 61 -0.55 1.71 -6.48
CA ARG A 61 -1.25 1.67 -7.78
C ARG A 61 -0.39 2.14 -8.95
N ASN A 62 0.63 2.96 -8.66
CA ASN A 62 1.56 3.50 -9.64
C ASN A 62 2.91 2.75 -9.64
N ALA A 63 3.07 1.73 -8.82
CA ALA A 63 4.30 0.94 -8.73
C ALA A 63 4.26 -0.22 -9.73
N ALA A 64 5.38 -0.47 -10.39
CA ALA A 64 5.55 -1.67 -11.20
C ALA A 64 6.22 -2.79 -10.41
N ASP A 65 5.76 -4.01 -10.62
CA ASP A 65 6.40 -5.22 -10.13
C ASP A 65 7.83 -5.37 -10.69
N CYS A 66 8.75 -5.95 -9.91
CA CYS A 66 10.11 -6.27 -10.34
C CYS A 66 10.35 -7.78 -10.27
N PRO A 67 10.24 -8.50 -11.40
CA PRO A 67 10.42 -9.95 -11.44
C PRO A 67 11.78 -10.44 -10.93
N ALA A 68 12.84 -9.65 -11.07
CA ALA A 68 14.17 -9.99 -10.55
C ALA A 68 14.18 -10.06 -9.01
N ILE A 69 13.46 -9.17 -8.33
CA ILE A 69 13.31 -9.18 -6.88
C ILE A 69 12.45 -10.36 -6.44
N ASP A 70 11.40 -10.69 -7.19
CA ASP A 70 10.58 -11.87 -6.91
C ASP A 70 11.41 -13.17 -7.01
N ALA A 71 12.23 -13.30 -8.05
CA ALA A 71 13.15 -14.43 -8.20
C ALA A 71 14.17 -14.49 -7.04
N TYR A 72 14.73 -13.34 -6.64
CA TYR A 72 15.64 -13.26 -5.50
C TYR A 72 14.98 -13.71 -4.20
N ARG A 73 13.78 -13.20 -3.89
CA ARG A 73 13.01 -13.59 -2.69
C ARG A 73 12.68 -15.08 -2.70
N GLN A 74 12.24 -15.61 -3.84
CA GLN A 74 11.96 -17.04 -3.97
C GLN A 74 13.24 -17.89 -3.77
N SER A 75 14.39 -17.43 -4.26
CA SER A 75 15.66 -18.14 -4.08
C SER A 75 16.09 -18.24 -2.60
N ILE A 76 15.80 -17.20 -1.81
CA ILE A 76 16.02 -17.20 -0.36
C ILE A 76 15.09 -18.19 0.32
N ALA A 77 13.79 -18.15 -0.01
CA ALA A 77 12.81 -19.10 0.52
C ALA A 77 13.17 -20.56 0.21
N ASN A 78 13.77 -20.80 -0.96
CA ASN A 78 14.24 -22.12 -1.38
C ASN A 78 15.57 -22.53 -0.69
N GLY A 79 16.23 -21.64 0.07
CA GLY A 79 17.50 -21.92 0.71
C GLY A 79 18.71 -21.96 -0.24
N SER A 80 18.56 -21.46 -1.48
CA SER A 80 19.64 -21.37 -2.47
C SER A 80 19.68 -19.96 -3.07
N PRO A 81 20.14 -18.95 -2.30
CA PRO A 81 20.05 -17.56 -2.70
C PRO A 81 20.83 -17.27 -3.98
N ILE A 82 20.20 -16.58 -4.93
CA ILE A 82 20.89 -15.98 -6.08
C ILE A 82 21.49 -14.61 -5.72
N ALA A 83 22.23 -14.03 -6.65
CA ALA A 83 22.73 -12.66 -6.48
C ALA A 83 21.57 -11.68 -6.26
N ARG A 84 21.72 -10.78 -5.28
CA ARG A 84 20.74 -9.74 -5.01
C ARG A 84 20.68 -8.77 -6.20
N PRO A 85 19.50 -8.52 -6.79
CA PRO A 85 19.36 -7.61 -7.92
C PRO A 85 19.66 -6.19 -7.49
N ALA A 86 20.12 -5.38 -8.43
CA ALA A 86 20.36 -3.97 -8.27
C ALA A 86 19.14 -3.21 -8.84
N PRO A 87 18.23 -2.67 -8.00
CA PRO A 87 16.93 -2.20 -8.48
C PRO A 87 17.01 -1.10 -9.56
N GLN A 88 18.05 -0.27 -9.52
CA GLN A 88 18.27 0.77 -10.53
C GLN A 88 18.51 0.18 -11.93
N GLN A 89 19.07 -1.03 -12.02
CA GLN A 89 19.42 -1.70 -13.28
C GLN A 89 18.39 -2.75 -13.67
N ASP A 90 17.87 -3.48 -12.69
CA ASP A 90 17.13 -4.74 -12.92
C ASP A 90 15.60 -4.59 -12.83
N CYS A 91 15.10 -3.42 -12.40
CA CYS A 91 13.67 -3.18 -12.20
C CYS A 91 13.11 -2.10 -13.14
N PRO A 92 11.79 -2.10 -13.38
CA PRO A 92 11.14 -0.98 -14.08
C PRO A 92 11.38 0.35 -13.34
N PRO A 93 11.41 1.50 -14.05
CA PRO A 93 11.66 2.81 -13.44
C PRO A 93 10.67 3.21 -12.34
N THR A 94 9.48 2.60 -12.30
CA THR A 94 8.44 2.86 -11.30
C THR A 94 8.40 1.81 -10.18
N PHE A 95 9.37 0.90 -10.12
CA PHE A 95 9.53 0.05 -8.94
C PHE A 95 9.88 0.91 -7.71
N GLY A 96 9.25 0.64 -6.57
CA GLY A 96 9.39 1.43 -5.35
C GLY A 96 8.60 2.74 -5.37
N ASN A 97 7.73 2.95 -6.37
CA ASN A 97 6.83 4.10 -6.40
C ASN A 97 5.67 3.95 -5.39
N THR A 98 6.02 4.06 -4.10
CA THR A 98 5.10 4.03 -2.97
C THR A 98 4.72 5.46 -2.60
N ASP A 99 3.59 5.90 -3.13
CA ASP A 99 3.07 7.23 -2.90
C ASP A 99 2.24 7.28 -1.61
N ILE A 100 2.20 8.43 -0.95
CA ILE A 100 1.20 8.70 0.10
C ILE A 100 0.00 9.36 -0.56
N PHE A 101 -1.12 8.65 -0.60
CA PHE A 101 -2.41 9.20 -1.01
C PHE A 101 -3.22 9.59 0.21
N GLY A 102 -4.13 10.54 0.04
CA GLY A 102 -5.02 10.96 1.11
C GLY A 102 -6.23 11.73 0.63
N GLY A 103 -7.13 12.02 1.57
CA GLY A 103 -8.31 12.84 1.30
C GLY A 103 -9.03 13.27 2.57
N SER A 104 -9.91 14.27 2.39
CA SER A 104 -10.93 14.66 3.37
C SER A 104 -12.27 14.12 2.91
N TYR A 105 -13.02 13.51 3.82
CA TYR A 105 -14.30 12.86 3.54
C TYR A 105 -15.34 13.40 4.52
N PRO A 106 -16.37 14.11 4.05
CA PRO A 106 -17.47 14.55 4.90
C PRO A 106 -18.16 13.36 5.58
N ASP A 107 -18.70 13.59 6.77
CA ASP A 107 -19.63 12.67 7.41
C ASP A 107 -20.88 12.50 6.51
N PRO A 108 -21.16 11.29 6.00
CA PRO A 108 -22.36 11.04 5.18
C PRO A 108 -23.66 11.02 6.01
N THR A 109 -23.56 11.06 7.33
CA THR A 109 -24.64 10.98 8.32
C THR A 109 -24.53 12.07 9.39
N PRO A 110 -24.61 13.38 9.01
CA PRO A 110 -24.45 14.49 9.94
C PRO A 110 -25.57 14.62 10.98
#